data_AF-A0A9D9WUI0-F1
#
_entry.id   AF-A0A9D9WUI0-F1
#
_cell.length_a   1.000
_cell.length_b   1.000
_cell.length_c   1.000
_cell.angle_alpha   90.00
_cell.angle_beta   90.00
_cell.angle_gamma   90.00
#
_symmetry.space_group_name_H-M   'P 1'
#
loop_
_entity.id
_entity.type
_entity.pdbx_description
1 polymer ?
#
loop_
_entity_poly.entity_id
_entity_poly.type
_entity_poly.pdbx_seq_one_letter_code
_entity_poly.pdbx_strand_id
1 'polypeptide(L)'
;MLEFVKVLGIFAITALAEILGCYLPWLVLTQQRSPLLLIPAAVSLGLFAWLLTLHPGAAGRIYAAYGGVYVAIALIWLWRIDGVVPTRWDLVGSAVTLAGMAIIMLQPPRSV
;
A
#
# COMPACT_ATOMS: atom_id res chain seq x y z
N MET A 1 20.54 5.79 -5.11
CA MET A 1 19.53 5.36 -6.11
C MET A 1 19.07 3.93 -5.87
N LEU A 2 19.98 2.95 -5.77
CA LEU A 2 19.62 1.54 -5.54
C LEU A 2 18.84 1.29 -4.22
N GLU A 3 19.25 1.92 -3.12
CA GLU A 3 18.54 1.86 -1.82
C GLU A 3 17.10 2.40 -1.91
N PHE A 4 16.88 3.47 -2.68
CA PHE A 4 15.54 4.04 -2.85
C PHE A 4 14.61 3.11 -3.63
N VAL A 5 15.11 2.49 -4.71
CA VAL A 5 14.37 1.49 -5.49
C VAL A 5 14.02 0.27 -4.62
N LYS A 6 14.95 -0.15 -3.76
CA LYS A 6 14.74 -1.23 -2.80
C LYS A 6 13.62 -0.90 -1.81
N VAL A 7 13.65 0.29 -1.21
CA VAL A 7 12.61 0.76 -0.28
C VAL A 7 11.24 0.85 -0.97
N LEU A 8 11.17 1.40 -2.18
CA LEU A 8 9.94 1.41 -2.97
C LEU A 8 9.42 0.00 -3.29
N GLY A 9 10.32 -0.93 -3.61
CA GLY A 9 9.97 -2.33 -3.84
C GLY A 9 9.35 -2.98 -2.61
N ILE A 10 9.92 -2.74 -1.43
CA ILE A 10 9.36 -3.23 -0.16
C ILE A 10 8.00 -2.57 0.10
N PHE A 11 7.84 -1.26 -0.13
CA PHE A 11 6.53 -0.60 -0.02
C PHE A 11 5.49 -1.19 -0.96
N ALA A 12 5.85 -1.55 -2.20
CA ALA A 12 4.92 -2.16 -3.14
C ALA A 12 4.44 -3.55 -2.67
N ILE A 13 5.36 -4.38 -2.16
CA ILE A 13 5.00 -5.68 -1.56
C ILE A 13 4.14 -5.49 -0.31
N THR A 14 4.47 -4.48 0.51
CA THR A 14 3.72 -4.10 1.71
C THR A 14 2.28 -3.69 1.35
N ALA A 15 2.11 -2.91 0.28
CA ALA A 15 0.80 -2.50 -0.24
C ALA A 15 -0.03 -3.69 -0.73
N LEU A 16 0.59 -4.60 -1.48
CA LEU A 16 -0.09 -5.81 -1.93
C LEU A 16 -0.54 -6.70 -0.76
N ALA A 17 0.30 -6.86 0.26
CA ALA A 17 -0.05 -7.64 1.45
C ALA A 17 -1.24 -7.02 2.22
N GLU A 18 -1.30 -5.70 2.36
CA GLU A 18 -2.44 -5.03 2.98
C GLU A 18 -3.71 -5.18 2.13
N ILE A 19 -3.63 -4.89 0.83
CA ILE A 19 -4.77 -4.96 -0.09
C ILE A 19 -5.35 -6.37 -0.11
N LEU A 20 -4.52 -7.41 -0.23
CA LEU A 20 -4.95 -8.81 -0.14
C LEU A 20 -5.61 -9.11 1.22
N GLY A 21 -4.98 -8.66 2.30
CA GLY A 21 -5.47 -8.84 3.66
C GLY A 21 -6.84 -8.21 3.90
N CYS A 22 -7.15 -7.10 3.24
CA CYS A 22 -8.44 -6.41 3.32
C CYS A 22 -9.46 -6.91 2.27
N TYR A 23 -9.00 -7.34 1.10
CA TYR A 23 -9.84 -7.81 0.00
C TYR A 23 -10.46 -9.18 0.28
N LEU A 24 -9.70 -10.10 0.90
CA LEU A 24 -10.21 -11.43 1.21
C LEU A 24 -11.38 -11.41 2.22
N PRO A 25 -11.35 -10.64 3.32
CA PRO A 25 -12.52 -10.44 4.18
C PRO A 25 -13.67 -9.76 3.46
N TRP A 26 -13.39 -8.78 2.59
CA TRP A 26 -14.43 -8.15 1.78
C TRP A 26 -15.16 -9.18 0.90
N LEU A 27 -14.44 -10.11 0.26
CA LEU A 27 -15.04 -11.21 -0.49
C LEU A 27 -15.91 -12.13 0.37
N VAL A 28 -15.50 -12.43 1.60
CA VAL A 28 -16.30 -13.27 2.51
C VAL A 28 -17.57 -12.56 2.92
N LEU A 29 -17.45 -11.30 3.35
CA LEU A 29 -18.55 -10.55 3.96
C LEU A 29 -19.54 -9.97 2.95
N THR A 30 -19.07 -9.57 1.77
CA THR A 30 -19.92 -8.93 0.75
C THR A 30 -20.30 -9.87 -0.39
N GLN A 31 -19.43 -10.82 -0.75
CA GLN A 31 -19.65 -11.77 -1.86
C GLN A 31 -19.98 -13.19 -1.37
N GLN A 32 -20.23 -13.38 -0.07
CA GLN A 32 -20.59 -14.66 0.55
C GLN A 32 -19.62 -15.81 0.21
N ARG A 33 -18.34 -15.49 0.01
CA ARG A 33 -17.29 -16.50 -0.24
C ARG A 33 -16.97 -17.28 1.04
N SER A 34 -16.25 -18.39 0.87
CA SER A 34 -15.90 -19.29 1.99
C SER A 34 -15.18 -18.54 3.13
N PRO A 35 -15.65 -18.66 4.38
CA PRO A 35 -14.98 -18.08 5.55
C PRO A 35 -13.54 -18.53 5.75
N LEU A 36 -13.12 -19.65 5.12
CA LEU A 36 -11.73 -20.11 5.15
C LEU A 36 -10.74 -19.07 4.59
N LEU A 37 -11.21 -18.12 3.76
CA LEU A 37 -10.39 -17.03 3.25
C LEU A 37 -9.95 -16.03 4.34
N LEU A 38 -10.57 -16.04 5.52
CA LEU A 38 -10.15 -15.19 6.64
C LEU A 38 -8.79 -15.59 7.22
N ILE A 39 -8.40 -16.87 7.09
CA ILE A 39 -7.09 -17.36 7.54
C ILE A 39 -5.96 -16.72 6.72
N PRO A 40 -5.91 -16.87 5.37
CA PRO A 40 -4.89 -16.19 4.57
C PRO A 40 -4.99 -14.66 4.65
N ALA A 41 -6.18 -14.09 4.87
CA ALA A 41 -6.34 -12.65 5.12
C ALA A 41 -5.56 -12.20 6.36
N ALA A 42 -5.76 -12.88 7.50
CA ALA A 42 -5.07 -12.58 8.75
C ALA A 42 -3.54 -12.74 8.61
N VAL A 43 -3.10 -13.79 7.92
CA VAL A 43 -1.67 -13.99 7.61
C VAL A 43 -1.13 -12.83 6.77
N SER A 44 -1.87 -12.38 5.76
CA SER A 44 -1.48 -11.27 4.89
C SER A 44 -1.37 -9.94 5.65
N LEU A 45 -2.31 -9.65 6.57
CA LEU A 45 -2.24 -8.48 7.44
C LEU A 45 -1.09 -8.56 8.45
N GLY A 46 -0.81 -9.74 9.00
CA GLY A 46 0.38 -9.96 9.84
C GLY A 46 1.68 -9.73 9.07
N LEU A 47 1.76 -10.20 7.82
CA LEU A 47 2.87 -9.96 6.92
C LEU A 47 3.03 -8.47 6.61
N PHE A 48 1.94 -7.75 6.33
CA PHE A 48 1.94 -6.30 6.15
C PHE A 48 2.54 -5.57 7.36
N ALA A 49 2.07 -5.88 8.56
CA ALA A 49 2.57 -5.27 9.79
C ALA A 49 4.08 -5.51 9.97
N TRP A 50 4.55 -6.72 9.70
CA TRP A 50 5.97 -7.05 9.76
C TRP A 50 6.79 -6.33 8.68
N LEU A 51 6.32 -6.27 7.43
CA LEU A 51 7.01 -5.60 6.33
C LEU A 51 7.21 -4.09 6.61
N LEU A 52 6.24 -3.43 7.26
CA LEU A 52 6.40 -2.04 7.66
C LEU A 52 7.56 -1.82 8.63
N THR A 53 7.85 -2.79 9.51
CA THR A 53 8.99 -2.69 10.45
C THR A 53 10.36 -2.68 9.77
N LEU A 54 10.43 -3.15 8.51
CA LEU A 54 11.67 -3.19 7.75
C LEU A 54 12.06 -1.83 7.16
N HIS A 55 11.17 -0.84 7.19
CA HIS A 55 11.44 0.47 6.63
C HIS A 55 12.23 1.33 7.63
N PRO A 56 13.33 1.97 7.22
CA PRO A 56 14.10 2.82 8.10
C PRO A 56 13.38 4.16 8.32
N GLY A 57 13.22 4.57 9.58
CA GLY A 57 12.69 5.88 9.95
C GLY A 57 11.64 5.84 11.05
N ALA A 58 11.06 7.01 11.35
CA ALA A 58 9.97 7.11 12.31
C ALA A 58 8.70 6.47 11.73
N ALA A 59 8.04 5.61 12.50
CA ALA A 59 6.88 4.84 12.05
C ALA A 59 5.80 5.72 11.41
N GLY A 60 5.46 6.87 12.03
CA GLY A 60 4.46 7.80 11.47
C GLY A 60 4.80 8.35 10.08
N ARG A 61 6.09 8.59 9.79
CA ARG A 61 6.53 9.02 8.46
C ARG A 61 6.48 7.88 7.45
N ILE A 62 6.79 6.66 7.89
CA ILE A 62 6.68 5.46 7.06
C ILE A 62 5.22 5.23 6.68
N TYR A 63 4.27 5.30 7.63
CA TYR A 63 2.84 5.19 7.35
C TYR A 63 2.35 6.26 6.36
N ALA A 64 2.77 7.51 6.54
CA ALA A 64 2.35 8.59 5.66
C ALA A 64 2.95 8.45 4.24
N ALA A 65 4.21 8.02 4.12
CA ALA A 65 4.85 7.74 2.84
C ALA A 65 4.21 6.53 2.14
N TYR A 66 3.99 5.45 2.90
CA TYR A 66 3.35 4.23 2.44
C TYR A 66 2.00 4.50 1.77
N GLY A 67 1.18 5.40 2.33
CA GLY A 67 -0.12 5.75 1.78
C GLY A 67 -0.09 6.19 0.30
N GLY A 68 0.98 6.83 -0.15
CA GLY A 68 1.15 7.19 -1.56
C GLY A 68 1.32 5.96 -2.46
N VAL A 69 2.17 5.01 -2.05
CA VAL A 69 2.36 3.74 -2.77
C VAL A 69 1.09 2.90 -2.74
N TYR A 70 0.42 2.85 -1.59
CA TYR A 70 -0.85 2.15 -1.42
C TYR A 70 -1.87 2.59 -2.46
N VAL A 71 -2.09 3.90 -2.64
CA VAL A 71 -3.05 4.44 -3.61
C VAL A 71 -2.69 3.99 -5.04
N ALA A 72 -1.42 4.08 -5.42
CA ALA A 72 -1.00 3.64 -6.75
C ALA A 72 -1.25 2.14 -6.99
N ILE A 73 -0.91 1.29 -6.01
CA ILE A 73 -1.15 -0.16 -6.10
C ILE A 73 -2.65 -0.48 -6.06
N ALA A 74 -3.44 0.22 -5.26
CA ALA A 74 -4.89 0.05 -5.18
C ALA A 74 -5.58 0.37 -6.52
N LEU A 75 -5.11 1.38 -7.26
CA LEU A 75 -5.64 1.66 -8.61
C LEU A 75 -5.22 0.62 -9.64
N ILE A 76 -4.01 0.07 -9.53
CA ILE A 76 -3.61 -1.07 -10.35
C ILE A 76 -4.49 -2.30 -10.02
N TRP A 77 -4.78 -2.52 -8.74
CA TRP A 77 -5.69 -3.57 -8.29
C TRP A 77 -7.09 -3.39 -8.86
N LEU A 78 -7.65 -2.18 -8.74
CA LEU A 78 -8.94 -1.79 -9.31
C LEU A 78 -9.01 -2.13 -10.80
N TRP A 79 -7.93 -1.85 -11.54
CA TRP A 79 -7.88 -2.14 -12.96
C TRP A 79 -7.74 -3.63 -13.29
N ARG A 80 -6.85 -4.34 -12.58
CA ARG A 80 -6.41 -5.69 -12.98
C ARG A 80 -7.23 -6.80 -12.33
N ILE A 81 -7.72 -6.58 -11.12
CA ILE A 81 -8.48 -7.57 -10.34
C ILE A 81 -9.97 -7.24 -10.37
N ASP A 82 -10.33 -5.97 -10.14
CA ASP A 82 -11.75 -5.57 -10.15
C ASP A 82 -12.27 -5.28 -11.57
N GLY A 83 -11.37 -5.15 -12.55
CA GLY A 83 -11.71 -4.94 -13.96
C GLY A 83 -12.22 -3.53 -14.29
N VAL A 84 -12.06 -2.58 -13.38
CA VAL A 84 -12.54 -1.19 -13.53
C VAL A 84 -11.40 -0.32 -14.04
N VAL A 85 -11.55 0.25 -15.24
CA VAL A 85 -10.51 1.11 -15.83
C VAL A 85 -10.40 2.41 -15.03
N PRO A 86 -9.19 2.77 -14.53
CA PRO A 86 -8.98 4.00 -13.79
C PRO A 86 -9.35 5.23 -14.62
N THR A 87 -10.08 6.15 -14.00
CA THR A 87 -10.49 7.41 -14.61
C THR A 87 -9.36 8.43 -14.56
N ARG A 88 -9.52 9.54 -15.30
CA ARG A 88 -8.58 10.67 -15.22
C ARG A 88 -8.49 11.25 -13.80
N TRP A 89 -9.59 11.20 -13.04
CA TRP A 89 -9.61 11.66 -11.65
C TRP A 89 -8.80 10.75 -10.74
N ASP A 90 -8.86 9.44 -10.96
CA ASP A 90 -8.04 8.47 -10.22
C ASP A 90 -6.55 8.70 -10.47
N LEU A 91 -6.17 8.94 -11.72
CA LEU A 91 -4.78 9.23 -12.10
C LEU A 91 -4.27 10.53 -11.48
N VAL A 92 -5.08 11.60 -11.50
CA VAL A 92 -4.73 12.89 -10.87
C VAL A 92 -4.63 12.73 -9.35
N GLY A 93 -5.59 12.05 -8.72
CA GLY A 93 -5.57 11.76 -7.29
C GLY A 93 -4.32 10.98 -6.88
N SER A 94 -3.99 9.92 -7.64
CA SER A 94 -2.77 9.15 -7.43
C SER A 94 -1.52 10.01 -7.54
N ALA A 95 -1.42 10.86 -8.57
CA ALA A 95 -0.29 11.77 -8.72
C ALA A 95 -0.13 12.73 -7.53
N VAL A 96 -1.24 13.28 -7.01
CA VAL A 96 -1.23 14.14 -5.82
C VAL A 96 -0.77 13.38 -4.57
N THR A 97 -1.26 12.16 -4.37
CA THR A 97 -0.86 11.33 -3.21
C THR A 97 0.62 10.94 -3.26
N LEU A 98 1.15 10.61 -4.44
CA LEU A 98 2.57 10.32 -4.65
C LEU A 98 3.43 11.57 -4.44
N ALA A 99 2.96 12.75 -4.85
CA ALA A 99 3.63 14.01 -4.57
C ALA A 99 3.69 14.29 -3.05
N GLY A 100 2.57 14.09 -2.34
CA GLY A 100 2.51 14.22 -0.88
C GLY A 100 3.48 13.26 -0.17
N MET A 101 3.51 12.00 -0.60
CA MET A 101 4.51 11.01 -0.15
C MET A 101 5.94 11.51 -0.39
N ALA A 102 6.24 12.00 -1.59
CA ALA A 102 7.58 12.47 -1.94
C ALA A 102 8.02 13.63 -1.03
N ILE A 103 7.12 14.57 -0.71
CA ILE A 103 7.39 15.67 0.23
C ILE A 103 7.78 15.14 1.62
N ILE A 104 7.06 14.13 2.11
CA ILE A 104 7.31 13.56 3.45
C ILE A 104 8.61 12.75 3.48
N MET A 105 8.87 11.95 2.44
CA MET A 105 10.07 11.12 2.37
C MET A 105 11.35 11.92 2.14
N LEU A 106 11.27 12.97 1.31
CA LEU A 106 12.43 13.78 0.90
C LEU A 106 12.64 15.01 1.78
N GLN A 107 11.92 15.12 2.89
CA GLN A 107 12.08 16.25 3.81
C GLN A 107 13.56 16.36 4.27
N PRO A 108 14.10 17.58 4.42
CA PRO A 108 15.49 17.77 4.84
C PRO A 108 15.76 17.10 6.19
N PRO A 109 16.99 16.57 6.42
CA PRO A 109 17.42 16.19 7.75
C PRO A 109 17.26 17.39 8.68
N ARG A 110 16.68 17.19 9.87
CA ARG A 110 16.73 18.23 10.91
C ARG A 110 18.20 18.41 11.28
N SER A 111 18.78 19.55 10.93
CA SER A 111 20.02 20.02 11.53
C SER A 111 19.73 20.27 13.01
N VAL A 112 20.14 19.33 13.86
CA VAL A 112 20.26 19.55 15.30
C VAL A 112 21.69 20.00 15.56
#